data_AF-A0A2H6MV77-F1
#
_entry.id   AF-A0A2H6MV77-F1
#
_cell.length_a   1.000
_cell.length_b   1.000
_cell.length_c   1.000
_cell.angle_alpha   90.00
_cell.angle_beta   90.00
_cell.angle_gamma   90.00
#
_symmetry.space_group_name_H-M   'P 1'
#
loop_
_entity.id
_entity.type
_entity.pdbx_description
1 polymer ?
#
loop_
_entity_poly.entity_id
_entity_poly.type
_entity_poly.pdbx_seq_one_letter_code
_entity_poly.pdbx_strand_id
1 'polypeptide(L)'
;MNDLHALNLDTWIWSGKIATNGEKPRDRSWHTLTPVADGKLFLFGGLSSDNVPLSDGWIYDVETNEWQQLTYLPQTRPRLWHTACAGKEGEVLVFGGSKDDLHFLDRGHCSDLLIFQTQPYSLLRLSLDCIGKNAALLEKQIPWLPSRLLEEVMDKITFWVAVNHRQKKKAKAEEHE
;
A
#
# COMPACT_ATOMS: atom_id res chain seq x y z
N MET A 1 -13.52 -17.18 9.34
CA MET A 1 -14.26 -17.41 8.06
C MET A 1 -13.45 -16.83 6.90
N ASN A 2 -13.59 -17.37 5.68
CA ASN A 2 -12.89 -16.91 4.46
C ASN A 2 -13.80 -16.86 3.22
N ASP A 3 -15.10 -16.76 3.43
CA ASP A 3 -16.08 -16.58 2.38
C ASP A 3 -16.16 -15.11 1.92
N LEU A 4 -16.50 -14.91 0.66
CA LEU A 4 -16.71 -13.61 0.05
C LEU A 4 -18.15 -13.54 -0.47
N HIS A 5 -18.81 -12.42 -0.21
CA HIS A 5 -20.16 -12.12 -0.68
C HIS A 5 -20.20 -10.67 -1.15
N ALA A 6 -21.06 -10.38 -2.11
CA ALA A 6 -21.33 -9.02 -2.57
C ALA A 6 -22.83 -8.72 -2.44
N LEU A 7 -23.15 -7.49 -2.03
CA LEU A 7 -24.50 -6.96 -2.04
C LEU A 7 -24.62 -6.01 -3.23
N ASN A 8 -25.54 -6.30 -4.13
CA ASN A 8 -25.88 -5.36 -5.19
C ASN A 8 -26.66 -4.19 -4.58
N LEU A 9 -26.15 -2.96 -4.70
CA LEU A 9 -26.72 -1.78 -4.04
C LEU A 9 -27.94 -1.19 -4.78
N ASP A 10 -28.19 -1.59 -6.03
CA ASP A 10 -29.37 -1.15 -6.79
C ASP A 10 -30.58 -2.04 -6.51
N THR A 11 -30.36 -3.35 -6.45
CA THR A 11 -31.41 -4.37 -6.31
C THR A 11 -31.57 -4.90 -4.88
N TRP A 12 -30.58 -4.65 -4.01
CA TRP A 12 -30.50 -5.19 -2.65
C TRP A 12 -30.47 -6.72 -2.57
N ILE A 13 -30.00 -7.37 -3.65
CA ILE A 13 -29.85 -8.82 -3.73
C ILE A 13 -28.40 -9.21 -3.41
N TRP A 14 -28.24 -10.15 -2.49
CA TRP A 14 -26.95 -10.77 -2.20
C TRP A 14 -26.56 -11.74 -3.32
N SER A 15 -25.29 -11.72 -3.72
CA SER A 15 -24.72 -12.70 -4.65
C SER A 15 -24.74 -14.13 -4.09
N GLY A 16 -24.92 -14.28 -2.77
CA GLY A 16 -24.50 -15.47 -2.05
C GLY A 16 -22.98 -15.62 -2.06
N LYS A 17 -22.51 -16.81 -1.71
CA LYS A 17 -21.08 -17.11 -1.64
C LYS A 17 -20.46 -17.05 -3.04
N ILE A 18 -19.52 -16.14 -3.23
CA ILE A 18 -18.72 -16.02 -4.44
C ILE A 18 -17.69 -17.16 -4.45
N ALA A 19 -17.78 -18.04 -5.45
CA ALA A 19 -16.83 -19.13 -5.65
C ALA A 19 -15.59 -18.59 -6.36
N THR A 20 -14.52 -18.33 -5.62
CA THR A 20 -13.25 -17.85 -6.20
C THR A 20 -12.45 -18.99 -6.81
N ASN A 21 -11.76 -18.72 -7.91
CA ASN A 21 -10.86 -19.69 -8.55
C ASN A 21 -9.48 -19.69 -7.86
N GLY A 22 -8.78 -20.82 -7.91
CA GLY A 22 -7.37 -20.92 -7.49
C GLY A 22 -7.13 -20.87 -5.98
N GLU A 23 -5.95 -20.34 -5.62
CA GLU A 23 -5.58 -20.11 -4.23
C GLU A 23 -6.44 -19.02 -3.60
N LYS A 24 -6.64 -19.08 -2.29
CA LYS A 24 -7.44 -18.11 -1.55
C LYS A 24 -6.77 -17.78 -0.22
N PRO A 25 -6.99 -16.57 0.30
CA PRO A 25 -6.49 -16.21 1.62
C PRO A 25 -7.04 -17.15 2.69
N ARG A 26 -6.21 -17.37 3.71
CA ARG A 26 -6.67 -17.98 4.97
C ARG A 26 -7.78 -17.17 5.59
N ASP A 27 -8.59 -17.86 6.39
CA ASP A 27 -9.62 -17.23 7.19
C ASP A 27 -9.02 -16.22 8.16
N ARG A 28 -9.75 -15.13 8.37
CA ARG A 28 -9.23 -14.00 9.12
C ARG A 28 -10.34 -13.07 9.63
N SER A 29 -10.12 -12.46 10.78
CA SER A 29 -10.87 -11.32 11.31
C SER A 29 -9.97 -10.08 11.40
N TRP A 30 -10.55 -8.90 11.63
CA TRP A 30 -9.84 -7.62 11.81
C TRP A 30 -8.83 -7.25 10.72
N HIS A 31 -9.07 -7.76 9.51
CA HIS A 31 -8.34 -7.41 8.30
C HIS A 31 -8.91 -6.13 7.70
N THR A 32 -8.19 -5.58 6.72
CA THR A 32 -8.72 -4.51 5.87
C THR A 32 -8.87 -5.03 4.45
N LEU A 33 -9.93 -4.59 3.76
CA LEU A 33 -10.18 -4.86 2.35
C LEU A 33 -10.42 -3.51 1.67
N THR A 34 -9.45 -3.07 0.86
CA THR A 34 -9.42 -1.71 0.31
C THR A 34 -9.59 -1.77 -1.20
N PRO A 35 -10.55 -1.05 -1.80
CA PRO A 35 -10.65 -0.95 -3.25
C PRO A 35 -9.43 -0.22 -3.82
N VAL A 36 -8.83 -0.82 -4.86
CA VAL A 36 -7.74 -0.24 -5.64
C VAL A 36 -8.18 -0.14 -7.11
N ALA A 37 -7.34 0.40 -7.98
CA ALA A 37 -7.69 0.62 -9.39
C ALA A 37 -8.02 -0.69 -10.13
N ASP A 38 -8.73 -0.56 -11.25
CA ASP A 38 -9.02 -1.64 -12.21
C ASP A 38 -9.84 -2.80 -11.64
N GLY A 39 -10.85 -2.49 -10.82
CA GLY A 39 -11.76 -3.51 -10.29
C GLY A 39 -11.10 -4.47 -9.29
N LYS A 40 -9.99 -4.06 -8.68
CA LYS A 40 -9.23 -4.89 -7.74
C LYS A 40 -9.46 -4.48 -6.29
N LEU A 41 -9.39 -5.45 -5.38
CA LEU A 41 -9.46 -5.22 -3.94
C LEU A 41 -8.18 -5.71 -3.28
N PHE A 42 -7.56 -4.88 -2.46
CA PHE A 42 -6.37 -5.24 -1.69
C PHE A 42 -6.76 -5.65 -0.26
N LEU A 43 -6.45 -6.90 0.09
CA LEU A 43 -6.62 -7.48 1.42
C LEU A 43 -5.28 -7.46 2.16
N PHE A 44 -5.26 -6.99 3.40
CA PHE A 44 -4.04 -7.04 4.22
C PHE A 44 -4.31 -7.45 5.66
N GLY A 45 -3.41 -8.30 6.17
CA GLY A 45 -3.31 -8.66 7.58
C GLY A 45 -4.54 -9.34 8.15
N GLY A 46 -4.81 -9.07 9.42
CA GLY A 46 -5.86 -9.67 10.24
C GLY A 46 -5.33 -10.74 11.20
N LEU A 47 -6.26 -11.47 11.81
CA LEU A 47 -6.00 -12.56 12.73
C LEU A 47 -6.72 -13.82 12.25
N SER A 48 -5.99 -14.92 12.08
CA SER A 48 -6.58 -16.21 11.69
C SER A 48 -7.37 -16.90 12.81
N SER A 49 -8.18 -17.92 12.49
CA SER A 49 -8.87 -18.73 13.52
C SER A 49 -7.94 -19.34 14.56
N ASP A 50 -6.70 -19.61 14.16
CA ASP A 50 -5.68 -20.23 15.01
C ASP A 50 -4.94 -19.20 15.87
N ASN A 51 -5.48 -17.97 15.99
CA ASN A 51 -4.91 -16.83 16.70
C ASN A 51 -3.53 -16.39 16.18
N VAL A 52 -3.19 -16.68 14.92
CA VAL A 52 -1.94 -16.22 14.31
C VAL A 52 -2.14 -14.85 13.65
N PRO A 53 -1.40 -13.80 14.08
CA PRO A 53 -1.39 -12.50 13.42
C PRO A 53 -0.84 -12.62 11.99
N LEU A 54 -1.53 -12.01 11.04
CA LEU A 54 -1.21 -12.11 9.62
C LEU A 54 -0.51 -10.84 9.11
N SER A 55 0.45 -11.05 8.22
CA SER A 55 1.24 -10.03 7.52
C SER A 55 1.17 -10.20 6.00
N ASP A 56 0.40 -11.17 5.52
CA ASP A 56 0.20 -11.41 4.10
C ASP A 56 -0.73 -10.37 3.50
N GLY A 57 -0.51 -10.09 2.21
CA GLY A 57 -1.41 -9.26 1.42
C GLY A 57 -1.78 -9.96 0.13
N TRP A 58 -3.01 -9.70 -0.30
CA TRP A 58 -3.62 -10.33 -1.46
C TRP A 58 -4.35 -9.30 -2.30
N ILE A 59 -4.40 -9.52 -3.60
CA ILE A 59 -5.28 -8.80 -4.52
C ILE A 59 -6.38 -9.75 -4.97
N TYR A 60 -7.62 -9.31 -4.85
CA TYR A 60 -8.77 -9.94 -5.50
C TYR A 60 -9.11 -9.18 -6.76
N ASP A 61 -9.14 -9.86 -7.89
CA ASP A 61 -9.62 -9.32 -9.16
C ASP A 61 -11.10 -9.67 -9.33
N VAL A 62 -11.96 -8.65 -9.40
CA VAL A 62 -13.42 -8.83 -9.47
C VAL A 62 -13.85 -9.38 -10.84
N GLU A 63 -13.09 -9.10 -11.91
CA GLU A 63 -13.44 -9.57 -13.26
C GLU A 63 -13.11 -11.05 -13.44
N THR A 64 -11.92 -11.48 -12.99
CA THR A 64 -11.50 -12.88 -13.11
C THR A 64 -11.96 -13.74 -11.94
N ASN A 65 -12.39 -13.11 -10.85
CA ASN A 65 -12.82 -13.76 -9.61
C ASN A 65 -11.71 -14.65 -9.01
N GLU A 66 -10.49 -14.12 -9.03
CA GLU A 66 -9.28 -14.78 -8.56
C GLU A 66 -8.58 -13.97 -7.48
N TRP A 67 -7.97 -14.68 -6.54
CA TRP A 67 -7.06 -14.10 -5.57
C TRP A 67 -5.61 -14.32 -6.00
N GLN A 68 -4.79 -13.30 -5.82
CA GLN A 68 -3.35 -13.36 -6.05
C GLN A 68 -2.61 -12.88 -4.81
N GLN A 69 -1.71 -13.71 -4.27
CA GLN A 69 -0.88 -13.32 -3.15
C GLN A 69 0.26 -12.39 -3.60
N LEU A 70 0.47 -11.29 -2.87
CA LEU A 70 1.59 -10.39 -3.10
C LEU A 70 2.82 -10.85 -2.30
N THR A 71 3.69 -11.61 -2.95
CA THR A 71 4.86 -12.25 -2.30
C THR A 71 5.98 -11.28 -1.94
N TYR A 72 6.00 -10.07 -2.53
CA TYR A 72 7.00 -9.04 -2.25
C TYR A 72 6.74 -8.26 -0.95
N LEU A 73 5.60 -8.50 -0.29
CA LEU A 73 5.24 -7.80 0.93
C LEU A 73 6.06 -8.27 2.15
N PRO A 74 6.37 -7.39 3.12
CA PRO A 74 7.13 -7.77 4.30
C PRO A 74 6.33 -8.74 5.19
N GLN A 75 6.73 -10.01 5.19
CA GLN A 75 6.07 -11.04 6.02
C GLN A 75 6.34 -10.88 7.53
N THR A 76 7.21 -9.95 7.93
CA THR A 76 7.65 -9.76 9.31
C THR A 76 6.86 -8.70 10.08
N ARG A 77 5.88 -8.04 9.46
CA ARG A 77 5.12 -6.92 10.06
C ARG A 77 3.61 -7.20 10.08
N PRO A 78 3.14 -8.13 10.91
CA PRO A 78 1.71 -8.44 11.00
C PRO A 78 0.91 -7.27 11.56
N ARG A 79 -0.35 -7.17 11.14
CA ARG A 79 -1.28 -6.13 11.58
C ARG A 79 -2.70 -6.68 11.70
N LEU A 80 -3.32 -6.51 12.86
CA LEU A 80 -4.77 -6.65 13.07
C LEU A 80 -5.34 -5.36 13.65
N TRP A 81 -6.64 -5.12 13.47
CA TRP A 81 -7.32 -3.88 13.91
C TRP A 81 -6.67 -2.59 13.39
N HIS A 82 -6.02 -2.69 12.24
CA HIS A 82 -5.44 -1.55 11.56
C HIS A 82 -6.48 -0.88 10.67
N THR A 83 -6.15 0.32 10.22
CA THR A 83 -6.88 1.04 9.18
C THR A 83 -6.09 1.01 7.89
N ALA A 84 -6.79 1.01 6.76
CA ALA A 84 -6.19 1.09 5.43
C ALA A 84 -6.92 2.13 4.59
N CYS A 85 -6.18 2.91 3.80
CA CYS A 85 -6.71 3.92 2.91
C CYS A 85 -5.98 3.88 1.56
N ALA A 86 -6.73 3.98 0.46
CA ALA A 86 -6.15 4.14 -0.86
C ALA A 86 -5.56 5.54 -1.02
N GLY A 87 -4.30 5.61 -1.42
CA GLY A 87 -3.61 6.85 -1.76
C GLY A 87 -3.80 7.25 -3.23
N LYS A 88 -3.27 8.42 -3.58
CA LYS A 88 -3.47 9.02 -4.91
C LYS A 88 -2.62 8.36 -5.99
N GLU A 89 -1.52 7.71 -5.62
CA GLU A 89 -0.52 7.18 -6.56
C GLU A 89 -0.55 5.65 -6.65
N GLY A 90 -1.70 5.03 -6.41
CA GLY A 90 -1.85 3.56 -6.47
C GLY A 90 -1.24 2.84 -5.26
N GLU A 91 -1.02 3.58 -4.18
CA GLU A 91 -0.55 3.08 -2.91
C GLU A 91 -1.71 2.78 -1.95
N VAL A 92 -1.50 1.88 -0.99
CA VAL A 92 -2.38 1.67 0.14
C VAL A 92 -1.61 1.98 1.42
N LEU A 93 -2.13 2.92 2.19
CA LEU A 93 -1.56 3.36 3.46
C LEU A 93 -2.23 2.59 4.59
N VAL A 94 -1.45 1.80 5.32
CA VAL A 94 -1.90 1.06 6.49
C VAL A 94 -1.32 1.69 7.76
N PHE A 95 -2.20 2.07 8.67
CA PHE A 95 -1.84 2.75 9.91
C PHE A 95 -2.50 2.10 11.12
N GLY A 96 -1.76 2.06 12.23
CA GLY A 96 -2.27 1.61 13.51
C GLY A 96 -2.29 0.09 13.67
N GLY A 97 -3.19 -0.36 14.53
CA GLY A 97 -3.43 -1.77 14.82
C GLY A 97 -2.47 -2.36 15.84
N SER A 98 -2.49 -3.69 15.94
CA SER A 98 -1.60 -4.48 16.79
C SER A 98 -0.87 -5.53 15.97
N LYS A 99 0.35 -5.87 16.40
CA LYS A 99 1.15 -6.98 15.86
C LYS A 99 1.02 -8.27 16.69
N ASP A 100 0.42 -8.16 17.88
CA ASP A 100 0.35 -9.25 18.86
C ASP A 100 -0.98 -10.03 18.71
N ASP A 101 -0.97 -11.29 19.14
CA ASP A 101 -2.19 -12.09 19.21
C ASP A 101 -3.17 -11.60 20.30
N LEU A 102 -4.30 -12.29 20.40
CA LEU A 102 -5.36 -11.97 21.37
C LEU A 102 -4.94 -12.03 22.84
N HIS A 103 -3.86 -12.72 23.17
CA HIS A 103 -3.40 -12.90 24.55
C HIS A 103 -2.53 -11.74 25.04
N PHE A 104 -1.94 -10.95 24.13
CA PHE A 104 -0.98 -9.88 24.46
C PHE A 104 -1.39 -8.49 23.96
N LEU A 105 -2.70 -8.27 23.76
CA LEU A 105 -3.30 -7.13 23.08
C LEU A 105 -2.76 -5.74 23.43
N ASP A 106 -2.29 -5.55 24.67
CA ASP A 106 -1.97 -4.25 25.26
C ASP A 106 -0.53 -3.76 25.01
N ARG A 107 0.35 -4.60 24.43
CA ARG A 107 1.77 -4.24 24.23
C ARG A 107 2.17 -4.08 22.76
N GLY A 108 1.36 -4.60 21.85
CA GLY A 108 1.68 -4.73 20.43
C GLY A 108 1.24 -3.58 19.54
N HIS A 109 0.76 -2.48 20.11
CA HIS A 109 0.21 -1.36 19.34
C HIS A 109 1.26 -0.75 18.41
N CYS A 110 0.85 -0.58 17.16
CA CYS A 110 1.68 -0.03 16.11
C CYS A 110 1.28 1.42 15.85
N SER A 111 2.26 2.32 15.79
CA SER A 111 2.08 3.74 15.44
C SER A 111 2.82 4.12 14.15
N ASP A 112 3.37 3.12 13.47
CA ASP A 112 4.07 3.24 12.21
C ASP A 112 3.09 3.13 11.02
N LEU A 113 3.56 3.66 9.89
CA LEU A 113 2.85 3.65 8.62
C LEU A 113 3.48 2.58 7.72
N LEU A 114 2.66 1.71 7.16
CA LEU A 114 3.04 0.83 6.05
C LEU A 114 2.46 1.41 4.77
N ILE A 115 3.25 1.45 3.70
CA ILE A 115 2.83 1.91 2.40
C ILE A 115 3.05 0.76 1.43
N PHE A 116 1.97 0.29 0.81
CA PHE A 116 2.00 -0.80 -0.15
C PHE A 116 1.72 -0.26 -1.53
N GLN A 117 2.67 -0.41 -2.44
CA GLN A 117 2.44 -0.12 -3.84
C GLN A 117 1.65 -1.29 -4.44
N THR A 118 0.39 -1.02 -4.82
CA THR A 118 -0.52 -2.04 -5.38
C THR A 118 -0.63 -1.95 -6.90
N GLN A 119 -0.19 -0.84 -7.48
CA GLN A 119 -0.25 -0.56 -8.92
C GLN A 119 1.07 0.06 -9.39
N PRO A 120 1.46 -0.05 -10.67
CA PRO A 120 2.62 0.67 -11.18
C PRO A 120 2.39 2.19 -11.10
N TYR A 121 3.48 2.95 -10.92
CA TYR A 121 3.40 4.41 -10.97
C TYR A 121 2.95 4.89 -12.34
N SER A 122 2.13 5.95 -12.36
CA SER A 122 1.72 6.59 -13.60
C SER A 122 2.93 7.14 -14.35
N LEU A 123 2.82 7.22 -15.69
CA LEU A 123 3.87 7.82 -16.52
C LEU A 123 4.16 9.27 -16.09
N LEU A 124 3.12 10.02 -15.72
CA LEU A 124 3.26 11.36 -15.17
C LEU A 124 4.14 11.34 -13.93
N ARG A 125 3.84 10.48 -12.95
CA ARG A 125 4.63 10.35 -11.72
C ARG A 125 6.09 9.98 -12.01
N LEU A 126 6.31 9.01 -12.89
CA LEU A 126 7.67 8.61 -13.29
C LEU A 126 8.43 9.75 -13.97
N SER A 127 7.76 10.52 -14.82
CA SER A 127 8.36 11.68 -15.49
C SER A 127 8.72 12.79 -14.51
N LEU A 128 7.85 13.10 -13.55
CA LEU A 128 8.09 14.06 -12.48
C LEU A 128 9.27 13.64 -11.59
N ASP A 129 9.35 12.36 -11.20
CA ASP A 129 10.49 11.84 -10.45
C ASP A 129 11.79 11.89 -11.27
N CYS A 130 11.73 11.65 -12.57
CA CYS A 130 12.88 11.79 -13.47
C CYS A 130 13.38 13.24 -13.53
N ILE A 131 12.47 14.22 -13.69
CA ILE A 131 12.81 15.64 -13.71
C ILE A 131 13.39 16.06 -12.36
N GLY A 132 12.75 15.66 -11.25
CA GLY A 132 13.20 15.98 -9.89
C GLY A 132 14.62 15.47 -9.59
N LYS A 133 14.96 14.25 -10.01
CA LYS A 133 16.32 13.68 -9.87
C LYS A 133 17.35 14.41 -10.70
N ASN A 134 16.97 14.89 -11.88
CA ASN A 134 17.86 15.50 -12.88
C ASN A 134 17.70 17.02 -12.96
N ALA A 135 17.23 17.65 -11.88
CA ALA A 135 16.88 19.08 -11.84
C ALA A 135 18.01 19.99 -12.34
N ALA A 136 19.26 19.69 -11.97
CA ALA A 136 20.43 20.45 -12.37
C ALA A 136 20.70 20.42 -13.89
N LEU A 137 20.32 19.33 -14.59
CA LEU A 137 20.45 19.23 -16.04
C LEU A 137 19.36 20.00 -16.78
N LEU A 138 18.20 20.17 -16.15
CA LEU A 138 16.99 20.74 -16.73
C LEU A 138 16.68 22.16 -16.22
N GLU A 139 17.61 22.79 -15.49
CA GLU A 139 17.43 24.09 -14.83
C GLU A 139 16.91 25.18 -15.78
N LYS A 140 17.35 25.15 -17.05
CA LYS A 140 16.94 26.14 -18.06
C LYS A 140 15.53 25.90 -18.60
N GLN A 141 15.07 24.65 -18.61
CA GLN A 141 13.81 24.24 -19.22
C GLN A 141 12.66 24.20 -18.20
N ILE A 142 12.95 23.98 -16.91
CA ILE A 142 11.94 23.92 -15.85
C ILE A 142 11.05 25.18 -15.82
N PRO A 143 11.56 26.42 -15.95
CA PRO A 143 10.72 27.62 -15.96
C PRO A 143 9.74 27.72 -17.13
N TRP A 144 9.90 26.91 -18.18
CA TRP A 144 8.99 26.89 -19.35
C TRP A 144 7.73 26.07 -19.11
N LEU A 145 7.65 25.34 -17.99
CA LEU A 145 6.52 24.49 -17.67
C LEU A 145 5.28 25.31 -17.30
N PRO A 146 4.07 24.84 -17.63
CA PRO A 146 2.82 25.42 -17.13
C PRO A 146 2.79 25.44 -15.60
N SER A 147 2.15 26.45 -15.01
CA SER A 147 2.20 26.71 -13.56
C SER A 147 1.89 25.51 -12.67
N ARG A 148 0.85 24.73 -12.99
CA ARG A 148 0.49 23.52 -12.22
C ARG A 148 1.59 22.45 -12.25
N LEU A 149 2.17 22.22 -13.43
CA LEU A 149 3.23 21.24 -13.59
C LEU A 149 4.54 21.72 -12.95
N LEU A 150 4.80 23.02 -13.01
CA LEU A 150 5.94 23.65 -12.36
C LEU A 150 5.89 23.44 -10.83
N GLU A 151 4.72 23.62 -10.22
CA GLU A 151 4.50 23.39 -8.78
C GLU A 151 4.81 21.92 -8.40
N GLU A 152 4.24 20.95 -9.13
CA GLU A 152 4.50 19.52 -8.90
C GLU A 152 5.98 19.16 -9.11
N VAL A 153 6.64 19.75 -10.10
CA VAL A 153 8.08 19.57 -10.35
C VAL A 153 8.91 20.16 -9.21
N MET A 154 8.57 21.34 -8.69
CA MET A 154 9.29 21.95 -7.56
C MET A 154 9.19 21.10 -6.29
N ASP A 155 8.01 20.55 -5.99
CA ASP A 155 7.83 19.63 -4.87
C ASP A 155 8.71 18.39 -5.02
N LYS A 156 8.80 17.86 -6.24
CA LYS A 156 9.62 16.70 -6.59
C LYS A 156 11.11 16.97 -6.45
N ILE A 157 11.57 18.14 -6.88
CA ILE A 157 12.96 18.57 -6.69
C ILE A 157 13.29 18.66 -5.21
N THR A 158 12.44 19.34 -4.42
CA THR A 158 12.61 19.46 -2.97
C THR A 158 12.68 18.09 -2.29
N PHE A 159 11.78 17.18 -2.66
CA PHE A 159 11.77 15.81 -2.18
C PHE A 159 13.10 15.09 -2.46
N TRP A 160 13.58 15.09 -3.70
CA TRP A 160 14.81 14.39 -4.07
C TRP A 160 16.07 15.02 -3.46
N VAL A 161 16.11 16.34 -3.30
CA VAL A 161 17.17 17.04 -2.55
C VAL A 161 17.22 16.55 -1.09
N ALA A 162 16.07 16.47 -0.42
CA ALA A 162 15.99 15.99 0.95
C ALA A 162 16.39 14.52 1.08
N VAL A 163 15.96 13.66 0.14
CA VAL A 163 16.34 12.23 0.08
C VAL A 163 17.86 12.08 -0.06
N ASN A 164 18.47 12.78 -1.01
CA ASN A 164 19.90 12.74 -1.24
C ASN A 164 20.70 13.19 0.00
N HIS A 165 20.21 14.21 0.70
CA HIS A 165 20.84 14.67 1.94
C HIS A 165 20.75 13.64 3.07
N ARG A 166 19.61 12.95 3.22
CA ARG A 166 19.46 11.86 4.20
C ARG A 166 20.36 10.67 3.89
N GLN A 167 20.47 10.29 2.61
CA GLN A 167 21.35 9.20 2.19
C GLN A 167 22.82 9.52 2.47
N LYS A 168 23.27 10.74 2.14
CA LYS A 168 24.63 11.20 2.47
C LYS A 168 24.92 11.18 3.97
N LYS A 169 23.94 11.53 4.81
CA LYS A 169 24.08 11.45 6.28
C LYS A 169 24.21 10.01 6.78
N LYS A 170 23.44 9.07 6.23
CA LYS A 170 23.55 7.65 6.58
C LYS A 170 24.90 7.06 6.20
N ALA A 171 25.36 7.29 4.97
CA ALA A 171 26.66 6.80 4.51
C ALA A 171 27.82 7.28 5.40
N LYS A 172 27.80 8.54 5.83
CA LYS A 172 28.80 9.09 6.76
C LYS A 172 28.73 8.51 8.18
N ALA A 173 27.56 8.07 8.63
CA ALA A 173 27.41 7.44 9.95
C ALA A 173 27.96 6.01 9.94
N GLU A 174 27.74 5.29 8.82
CA GLU A 174 28.24 3.92 8.61
C GLU A 174 29.76 3.87 8.37
N GLU A 175 30.38 4.95 7.90
CA GLU A 175 31.85 5.08 7.76
C GLU A 175 32.58 5.36 9.09
N HIS A 176 31.85 5.73 10.14
CA HIS A 176 32.40 6.08 11.46
C HIS A 176 32.12 5.01 12.55
N GLU A 177 31.54 3.88 12.16
CA GLU A 177 31.26 2.70 13.00
C GLU A 177 32.18 1.54 12.61
#